data_AF-A0A6F9DIJ8-F1
#
_entry.id   AF-A0A6F9DIJ8-F1
#
_cell.length_a   1.000
_cell.length_b   1.000
_cell.length_c   1.000
_cell.angle_alpha   90.00
_cell.angle_beta   90.00
_cell.angle_gamma   90.00
#
_symmetry.space_group_name_H-M   'P 1'
#
loop_
_entity.id
_entity.type
_entity.pdbx_description
1 polymer ?
#
loop_
_entity_poly.entity_id
_entity_poly.type
_entity_poly.pdbx_seq_one_letter_code
_entity_poly.pdbx_strand_id
1 'polypeptide(L)'
;MVELRDSTVWDYLRFVISFVLLLFSTVVTIYAIVNGNTGFWKSVPGPVALLLFFICLLLLGIVEGLQISLVELKRQHPDSYKNTHKRSYQLAQIANSKDNVERFLMGRQVLVVFLVFFIAKLTTISLQNLETDFFFHVPNWLYSSLLETGFLTCILVVIVSQLMPQIVAAKYPVHFLNMRIMYFFYHVCTFIEATGLTHACWVLSYLLGKIAGMASEEIYFKKTLSESDDTDLKSQISSIDKSQTTEDMMQILVKTVDVEISEEKQTLLRCYLNQHPEHFYSFPSVIGDKVYASPQELAERFRKINVEPPTFLLDISDPQHIPPHIVACQLMVKVAELKWQLNERYSLPEGV
;
A
#
# COMPACT_ATOMS: atom_id res chain seq x y z
N MET A 1 -9.79 0.47 17.03
CA MET A 1 -9.19 -0.44 18.04
C MET A 1 -10.11 -0.39 19.24
N VAL A 2 -10.46 -1.53 19.84
CA VAL A 2 -11.25 -1.51 21.07
C VAL A 2 -10.31 -1.10 22.19
N GLU A 3 -10.26 0.19 22.49
CA GLU A 3 -9.66 0.67 23.72
C GLU A 3 -10.53 0.10 24.84
N LEU A 4 -10.00 -0.87 25.59
CA LEU A 4 -10.71 -1.53 26.70
C LEU A 4 -11.26 -0.54 27.74
N ARG A 5 -10.84 0.72 27.68
CA ARG A 5 -11.25 1.80 28.56
C ARG A 5 -12.57 2.47 28.14
N ASP A 6 -12.93 2.40 26.85
CA ASP A 6 -14.12 3.05 26.28
C ASP A 6 -15.18 2.03 25.80
N SER A 7 -15.01 0.76 26.17
CA SER A 7 -15.86 -0.35 25.71
C SER A 7 -17.25 -0.34 26.35
N THR A 8 -18.28 -0.58 25.54
CA THR A 8 -19.65 -0.75 26.03
C THR A 8 -19.83 -2.14 26.64
N VAL A 9 -20.81 -2.33 27.54
CA VAL A 9 -21.16 -3.66 28.12
C VAL A 9 -21.37 -4.74 27.05
N TRP A 10 -21.91 -4.35 25.89
CA TRP A 10 -22.09 -5.23 24.75
C TRP A 10 -20.78 -5.76 24.14
N ASP A 11 -19.69 -5.00 24.21
CA ASP A 11 -18.39 -5.43 23.70
C ASP A 11 -17.79 -6.50 24.60
N TYR A 12 -17.90 -6.33 25.92
CA TYR A 12 -17.47 -7.34 26.88
C TYR A 12 -18.21 -8.67 26.69
N LEU A 13 -19.53 -8.63 26.47
CA LEU A 13 -20.32 -9.83 26.20
C LEU A 13 -19.81 -10.54 24.92
N ARG A 14 -19.54 -9.80 23.85
CA ARG A 14 -19.00 -10.35 22.60
C ARG A 14 -17.62 -10.97 22.81
N PHE A 15 -16.75 -10.35 23.59
CA PHE A 15 -15.44 -10.91 23.92
C PHE A 15 -15.56 -12.22 24.69
N VAL A 16 -16.44 -12.27 25.71
CA VAL A 16 -16.65 -13.49 26.50
C VAL A 16 -17.18 -14.61 25.61
N ILE A 17 -18.20 -14.34 24.79
CA ILE A 17 -18.75 -15.34 23.85
C ILE A 17 -17.69 -15.83 22.88
N SER A 18 -16.93 -14.91 22.27
CA SER A 18 -15.86 -15.26 21.33
C SER A 18 -14.76 -16.10 22.00
N PHE A 19 -14.42 -15.79 23.25
CA PHE A 19 -13.40 -16.51 24.01
C PHE A 19 -13.87 -17.91 24.39
N VAL A 20 -15.10 -18.05 24.87
CA VAL A 20 -15.71 -19.35 25.18
C VAL A 20 -15.80 -20.22 23.91
N LEU A 21 -16.22 -19.64 22.79
CA LEU A 21 -16.31 -20.34 21.51
C LEU A 21 -14.93 -20.81 21.01
N LEU A 22 -13.90 -19.98 21.19
CA LEU A 22 -12.52 -20.33 20.85
C LEU A 22 -12.01 -21.50 21.71
N LEU A 23 -12.22 -21.44 23.03
CA LEU A 23 -11.81 -22.50 23.95
C LEU A 23 -12.53 -23.81 23.61
N PHE A 24 -13.84 -23.74 23.40
CA PHE A 24 -14.65 -24.90 23.01
C PHE A 24 -14.16 -25.51 21.70
N SER A 25 -13.95 -24.69 20.66
CA SER A 25 -13.41 -25.14 19.39
C SER A 25 -12.03 -25.78 19.54
N THR A 26 -11.16 -25.20 20.36
CA THR A 26 -9.79 -25.71 20.58
C THR A 26 -9.81 -27.09 21.23
N VAL A 27 -10.61 -27.26 22.28
CA VAL A 27 -10.74 -28.56 22.97
C VAL A 27 -11.27 -29.63 22.02
N VAL A 28 -12.33 -29.33 21.27
CA VAL A 28 -12.94 -30.28 20.34
C VAL A 28 -11.99 -30.65 19.20
N THR A 29 -11.30 -29.68 18.58
CA THR A 29 -10.35 -29.93 17.49
C THR A 29 -9.17 -30.78 17.99
N ILE A 30 -8.58 -30.46 19.14
CA ILE A 30 -7.45 -31.24 19.69
C ILE A 30 -7.90 -32.66 20.04
N TYR A 31 -9.05 -32.81 20.68
CA TYR A 31 -9.62 -34.12 21.02
C TYR A 31 -9.85 -34.98 19.76
N ALA A 32 -10.43 -34.40 18.71
CA ALA A 32 -10.66 -35.10 17.45
C ALA A 32 -9.35 -35.59 16.82
N ILE A 33 -8.30 -34.76 16.80
CA ILE A 33 -7.00 -35.10 16.23
C ILE A 33 -6.30 -36.19 17.04
N VAL A 34 -6.27 -36.07 18.38
CA VAL A 34 -5.56 -37.03 19.25
C VAL A 34 -6.17 -38.42 19.15
N ASN A 35 -7.50 -38.51 19.08
CA ASN A 35 -8.21 -39.78 18.97
C ASN A 35 -8.27 -40.34 17.54
N GLY A 36 -7.77 -39.60 16.55
CA GLY A 36 -7.79 -40.04 15.14
C GLY A 36 -9.18 -40.02 14.52
N ASN A 37 -10.13 -39.26 15.08
CA ASN A 37 -11.50 -39.11 14.58
C ASN A 37 -11.60 -38.05 13.46
N THR A 38 -10.50 -37.83 12.73
CA THR A 38 -10.44 -36.85 11.63
C THR A 38 -10.31 -37.54 10.28
N GLY A 39 -10.63 -36.81 9.21
CA GLY A 39 -10.48 -37.25 7.82
C GLY A 39 -9.03 -37.33 7.33
N PHE A 40 -8.05 -37.22 8.23
CA PHE A 40 -6.63 -37.30 7.88
C PHE A 40 -6.21 -38.76 7.63
N TRP A 41 -5.02 -38.96 7.05
CA TRP A 41 -4.53 -40.29 6.74
C TRP A 41 -4.39 -41.14 8.01
N LYS A 42 -5.09 -42.28 8.05
CA LYS A 42 -5.07 -43.22 9.18
C LYS A 42 -3.68 -43.77 9.52
N SER A 43 -2.74 -43.70 8.58
CA SER A 43 -1.35 -44.11 8.79
C SER A 43 -0.56 -43.16 9.69
N VAL A 44 -1.05 -41.93 9.94
CA VAL A 44 -0.36 -40.93 10.76
C VAL A 44 -0.87 -41.00 12.20
N PRO A 45 0.02 -41.19 13.20
CA PRO A 45 -0.39 -41.19 14.60
C PRO A 45 -0.99 -39.86 15.04
N GLY A 46 -2.01 -39.89 15.91
CA GLY A 46 -2.70 -38.69 16.43
C GLY A 46 -1.75 -37.59 16.96
N PRO A 47 -0.73 -37.90 17.77
CA PRO A 47 0.23 -36.90 18.24
C PRO A 47 1.05 -36.24 17.12
N VAL A 48 1.36 -36.97 16.05
CA VAL A 48 2.07 -36.42 14.89
C VAL A 48 1.15 -35.51 14.08
N ALA A 49 -0.12 -35.90 13.89
CA ALA A 49 -1.13 -35.05 13.27
C ALA A 49 -1.35 -33.76 14.07
N LEU A 50 -1.31 -33.83 15.41
CA LEU A 50 -1.42 -32.67 16.29
C LEU A 50 -0.20 -31.73 16.14
N LEU A 51 1.01 -32.27 16.08
CA LEU A 51 2.21 -31.48 15.83
C LEU A 51 2.15 -30.78 14.46
N LEU A 52 1.76 -31.51 13.41
CA LEU A 52 1.57 -30.97 12.07
C LEU A 52 0.52 -29.85 12.06
N PHE A 53 -0.58 -30.03 12.79
CA PHE A 53 -1.61 -29.01 12.93
C PHE A 53 -1.05 -27.71 13.52
N PHE A 54 -0.32 -27.75 14.63
CA PHE A 54 0.31 -26.56 15.21
C PHE A 54 1.35 -25.92 14.29
N ILE A 55 2.13 -26.72 13.56
CA ILE A 55 3.06 -26.20 12.55
C ILE A 55 2.29 -25.46 11.46
N CYS A 56 1.22 -26.04 10.91
CA CYS A 56 0.41 -25.39 9.89
C CYS A 56 -0.26 -24.11 10.39
N LEU A 57 -0.76 -24.09 11.63
CA LEU A 57 -1.31 -22.88 12.24
C LEU A 57 -0.27 -21.76 12.36
N LEU A 58 0.96 -22.10 12.76
CA LEU A 58 2.07 -21.16 12.85
C LEU A 58 2.45 -20.63 11.47
N LEU A 59 2.59 -21.53 10.48
CA LEU A 59 2.93 -21.16 9.11
C LEU A 59 1.88 -20.24 8.49
N LEU A 60 0.60 -20.54 8.68
CA LEU A 60 -0.49 -19.70 8.21
C LEU A 60 -0.41 -18.30 8.85
N GLY A 61 -0.16 -18.23 10.15
CA GLY A 61 0.01 -16.95 10.85
C GLY A 61 1.23 -16.13 10.42
N ILE A 62 2.33 -16.79 10.09
CA ILE A 62 3.50 -16.12 9.52
C ILE A 62 3.14 -15.49 8.17
N VAL A 63 2.47 -16.24 7.30
CA VAL A 63 2.14 -15.79 5.93
C VAL A 63 1.09 -14.66 5.96
N GLU A 64 0.11 -14.73 6.85
CA GLU A 64 -0.92 -13.69 7.03
C GLU A 64 -0.33 -12.40 7.64
N GLY A 65 0.47 -12.53 8.69
CA GLY A 65 1.16 -11.39 9.29
C GLY A 65 2.17 -10.74 8.33
N LEU A 66 2.84 -11.54 7.50
CA LEU A 66 3.79 -11.05 6.50
C LEU A 66 3.13 -10.12 5.49
N GLN A 67 1.91 -10.43 5.02
CA GLN A 67 1.17 -9.54 4.11
C GLN A 67 0.90 -8.18 4.74
N ILE A 68 0.27 -8.19 5.92
CA ILE A 68 -0.17 -6.95 6.56
C ILE A 68 1.04 -6.09 6.95
N SER A 69 2.08 -6.70 7.51
CA SER A 69 3.29 -5.96 7.85
C SER A 69 3.98 -5.37 6.62
N LEU A 70 3.98 -6.05 5.47
CA LEU A 70 4.55 -5.51 4.23
C LEU A 70 3.76 -4.31 3.69
N VAL A 71 2.43 -4.39 3.72
CA VAL A 71 1.56 -3.28 3.29
C VAL A 71 1.67 -2.08 4.23
N GLU A 72 1.69 -2.31 5.55
CA GLU A 72 1.86 -1.22 6.53
C GLU A 72 3.28 -0.63 6.47
N LEU A 73 4.31 -1.43 6.17
CA LEU A 73 5.66 -0.91 6.02
C LEU A 73 5.78 0.08 4.85
N LYS A 74 5.01 -0.09 3.77
CA LYS A 74 4.97 0.87 2.64
C LYS A 74 4.53 2.27 3.06
N ARG A 75 3.81 2.40 4.17
CA ARG A 75 3.31 3.70 4.67
C ARG A 75 4.32 4.41 5.58
N GLN A 76 5.43 3.76 5.93
CA GLN A 76 6.45 4.30 6.82
C GLN A 76 7.69 4.76 6.06
N HIS A 77 8.32 5.84 6.51
CA HIS A 77 9.56 6.35 5.91
C HIS A 77 10.74 5.39 6.13
N PRO A 78 11.45 4.95 5.08
CA PRO A 78 12.55 3.98 5.18
C PRO A 78 13.69 4.37 6.13
N ASP A 79 13.96 5.66 6.28
CA ASP A 79 15.05 6.18 7.11
C ASP A 79 14.82 5.94 8.61
N SER A 80 13.55 5.81 9.03
CA SER A 80 13.18 5.61 10.44
C SER A 80 13.72 4.29 11.02
N TYR A 81 13.80 3.24 10.20
CA TYR A 81 14.17 1.90 10.66
C TYR A 81 15.45 1.34 10.04
N LYS A 82 16.13 2.10 9.18
CA LYS A 82 17.36 1.70 8.47
C LYS A 82 18.46 1.20 9.41
N ASN A 83 18.72 1.94 10.49
CA ASN A 83 19.81 1.63 11.42
C ASN A 83 19.40 0.66 12.54
N THR A 84 18.11 0.57 12.85
CA THR A 84 17.58 -0.26 13.94
C THR A 84 17.21 -1.67 13.49
N HIS A 85 16.60 -1.81 12.30
CA HIS A 85 16.04 -3.06 11.79
C HIS A 85 16.53 -3.34 10.36
N LYS A 86 17.79 -3.77 10.25
CA LYS A 86 18.47 -4.01 8.97
C LYS A 86 17.71 -4.96 8.03
N ARG A 87 17.08 -6.03 8.55
CA ARG A 87 16.37 -7.00 7.68
C ARG A 87 15.08 -6.43 7.13
N SER A 88 14.33 -5.69 7.94
CA SER A 88 13.12 -4.99 7.48
C SER A 88 13.46 -3.96 6.43
N TYR A 89 14.59 -3.25 6.57
CA TYR A 89 15.10 -2.34 5.55
C TYR A 89 15.46 -3.06 4.24
N GLN A 90 16.22 -4.16 4.31
CA GLN A 90 16.54 -4.96 3.13
C GLN A 90 15.28 -5.50 2.43
N LEU A 91 14.35 -6.02 3.21
CA LEU A 91 13.10 -6.57 2.69
C LEU A 91 12.22 -5.48 2.07
N ALA A 92 12.18 -4.29 2.68
CA ALA A 92 11.49 -3.13 2.13
C ALA A 92 12.10 -2.69 0.79
N GLN A 93 13.42 -2.65 0.68
CA GLN A 93 14.09 -2.30 -0.58
C GLN A 93 13.76 -3.32 -1.69
N ILE A 94 13.79 -4.61 -1.36
CA ILE A 94 13.44 -5.67 -2.31
C ILE A 94 11.95 -5.57 -2.71
N ALA A 95 11.07 -5.39 -1.74
CA ALA A 95 9.62 -5.35 -1.96
C ALA A 95 9.18 -4.10 -2.73
N ASN A 96 9.75 -2.93 -2.43
CA ASN A 96 9.44 -1.68 -3.13
C ASN A 96 10.08 -1.59 -4.52
N SER A 97 10.92 -2.56 -4.91
CA SER A 97 11.46 -2.61 -6.26
C SER A 97 10.42 -3.16 -7.24
N LYS A 98 10.08 -2.37 -8.28
CA LYS A 98 9.19 -2.78 -9.37
C LYS A 98 7.83 -3.32 -8.88
N ASP A 99 7.42 -4.47 -9.42
CA ASP A 99 6.18 -5.20 -9.17
C ASP A 99 6.32 -6.30 -8.11
N ASN A 100 7.40 -6.28 -7.31
CA ASN A 100 7.72 -7.37 -6.38
C ASN A 100 6.67 -7.55 -5.29
N VAL A 101 5.98 -6.49 -4.87
CA VAL A 101 4.90 -6.61 -3.88
C VAL A 101 3.69 -7.29 -4.49
N GLU A 102 3.27 -6.94 -5.70
CA GLU A 102 2.17 -7.59 -6.39
C GLU A 102 2.49 -9.08 -6.61
N ARG A 103 3.71 -9.39 -7.07
CA ARG A 103 4.17 -10.77 -7.26
C ARG A 103 4.18 -11.55 -5.95
N PHE A 104 4.68 -10.95 -4.87
CA PHE A 104 4.60 -11.53 -3.53
C PHE A 104 3.15 -11.81 -3.12
N LEU A 105 2.23 -10.86 -3.32
CA LEU A 105 0.81 -11.03 -2.95
C LEU A 105 0.16 -12.22 -3.66
N MET A 106 0.49 -12.43 -4.94
CA MET A 106 0.00 -13.56 -5.73
C MET A 106 0.56 -14.90 -5.22
N GLY A 107 1.88 -15.02 -5.08
CA GLY A 107 2.52 -16.26 -4.62
C GLY A 107 2.13 -16.63 -3.19
N ARG A 108 1.98 -15.63 -2.32
CA ARG A 108 1.49 -15.80 -0.95
C ARG A 108 0.10 -16.44 -0.92
N GLN A 109 -0.82 -16.00 -1.78
CA GLN A 109 -2.20 -16.51 -1.77
C GLN A 109 -2.24 -18.03 -2.06
N VAL A 110 -1.39 -18.52 -2.96
CA VAL A 110 -1.28 -19.95 -3.23
C VAL A 110 -0.85 -20.72 -1.98
N LEU A 111 0.15 -20.21 -1.25
CA LEU A 111 0.62 -20.81 -0.01
C LEU A 111 -0.46 -20.81 1.08
N VAL A 112 -1.22 -19.72 1.22
CA VAL A 112 -2.36 -19.63 2.15
C VAL A 112 -3.42 -20.66 1.82
N VAL A 113 -3.85 -20.76 0.56
CA VAL A 113 -4.88 -21.72 0.13
C VAL A 113 -4.42 -23.15 0.38
N PHE A 114 -3.17 -23.46 0.07
CA PHE A 114 -2.58 -24.78 0.36
C PHE A 114 -2.62 -25.10 1.86
N LEU A 115 -2.18 -24.17 2.72
CA LEU A 115 -2.18 -24.35 4.17
C LEU A 115 -3.60 -24.52 4.72
N VAL A 116 -4.56 -23.69 4.28
CA VAL A 116 -5.96 -23.78 4.71
C VAL A 116 -6.56 -25.12 4.31
N PHE A 117 -6.33 -25.60 3.08
CA PHE A 117 -6.79 -26.90 2.63
C PHE A 117 -6.18 -28.05 3.44
N PHE A 118 -4.88 -27.96 3.73
CA PHE A 118 -4.19 -28.96 4.52
C PHE A 118 -4.69 -29.00 5.96
N ILE A 119 -4.92 -27.84 6.59
CA ILE A 119 -5.53 -27.72 7.91
C ILE A 119 -6.95 -28.28 7.90
N ALA A 120 -7.76 -27.97 6.88
CA ALA A 120 -9.11 -28.53 6.75
C ALA A 120 -9.05 -30.06 6.71
N LYS A 121 -8.16 -30.65 5.90
CA LYS A 121 -7.97 -32.10 5.85
C LYS A 121 -7.50 -32.72 7.18
N LEU A 122 -6.66 -32.02 7.94
CA LEU A 122 -6.24 -32.45 9.28
C LEU A 122 -7.37 -32.44 10.31
N THR A 123 -8.37 -31.57 10.11
CA THR A 123 -9.32 -31.19 11.18
C THR A 123 -10.77 -31.54 10.87
N THR A 124 -11.13 -31.89 9.63
CA THR A 124 -12.47 -32.38 9.30
C THR A 124 -12.77 -33.60 10.14
N ILE A 125 -13.82 -33.52 10.94
CA ILE A 125 -14.21 -34.56 11.88
C ILE A 125 -15.03 -35.61 11.11
N SER A 126 -14.68 -36.88 11.28
CA SER A 126 -15.38 -38.01 10.66
C SER A 126 -15.67 -39.06 11.73
N LEU A 127 -16.76 -38.88 12.49
CA LEU A 127 -17.21 -39.87 13.47
C LEU A 127 -17.99 -40.98 12.78
N GLN A 128 -17.80 -42.22 13.24
CA GLN A 128 -18.65 -43.36 12.86
C GLN A 128 -19.84 -43.50 13.81
N ASN A 129 -19.67 -43.20 15.11
CA ASN A 129 -20.74 -43.27 16.10
C ASN A 129 -20.78 -42.01 16.99
N LEU A 130 -21.87 -41.25 16.93
CA LEU A 130 -22.03 -39.98 17.65
C LEU A 130 -22.10 -40.14 19.18
N GLU A 131 -22.57 -41.29 19.67
CA GLU A 131 -22.81 -41.52 21.10
C GLU A 131 -21.59 -42.04 21.85
N THR A 132 -20.67 -42.74 21.19
CA THR A 132 -19.47 -43.33 21.83
C THR A 132 -18.22 -42.50 21.63
N ASP A 133 -18.13 -41.75 20.53
CA ASP A 133 -16.86 -41.17 20.08
C ASP A 133 -16.70 -39.69 20.51
N PHE A 134 -17.74 -39.08 21.10
CA PHE A 134 -17.76 -37.67 21.49
C PHE A 134 -17.92 -37.44 23.00
N PHE A 135 -17.34 -36.35 23.51
CA PHE A 135 -17.24 -36.03 24.95
C PHE A 135 -18.61 -35.82 25.64
N PHE A 136 -19.65 -35.47 24.87
CA PHE A 136 -21.01 -35.24 25.35
C PHE A 136 -22.02 -35.49 24.22
N HIS A 137 -23.28 -35.74 24.57
CA HIS A 137 -24.34 -35.92 23.58
C HIS A 137 -24.59 -34.62 22.81
N VAL A 138 -24.31 -34.64 21.50
CA VAL A 138 -24.54 -33.52 20.59
C VAL A 138 -25.78 -33.81 19.74
N PRO A 139 -26.75 -32.89 19.64
CA PRO A 139 -27.88 -33.04 18.73
C PRO A 139 -27.41 -33.23 17.28
N ASN A 140 -28.04 -34.13 16.52
CA ASN A 140 -27.63 -34.46 15.14
C ASN A 140 -27.52 -33.24 14.22
N TRP A 141 -28.44 -32.28 14.33
CA TRP A 141 -28.41 -31.06 13.52
C TRP A 141 -27.17 -30.20 13.82
N LEU A 142 -26.73 -30.17 15.08
CA LEU A 142 -25.58 -29.40 15.55
C LEU A 142 -24.27 -30.06 15.10
N TYR A 143 -24.22 -31.39 15.18
CA TYR A 143 -23.11 -32.18 14.65
C TYR A 143 -22.92 -31.95 13.15
N SER A 144 -23.95 -32.21 12.34
CA SER A 144 -23.85 -32.12 10.89
C SER A 144 -23.60 -30.69 10.41
N SER A 145 -24.03 -29.67 11.16
CA SER A 145 -23.84 -28.27 10.76
C SER A 145 -22.51 -27.68 11.23
N LEU A 146 -22.01 -28.01 12.43
CA LEU A 146 -20.81 -27.37 13.00
C LEU A 146 -19.56 -28.25 12.95
N LEU A 147 -19.68 -29.54 13.21
CA LEU A 147 -18.55 -30.46 13.37
C LEU A 147 -18.19 -31.11 12.03
N GLU A 148 -19.18 -31.66 11.33
CA GLU A 148 -18.99 -32.34 10.05
C GLU A 148 -18.56 -31.38 8.93
N THR A 149 -19.11 -30.17 8.90
CA THR A 149 -18.71 -29.12 7.93
C THR A 149 -17.30 -28.56 8.18
N GLY A 150 -16.73 -28.79 9.37
CA GLY A 150 -15.48 -28.17 9.81
C GLY A 150 -15.62 -26.69 10.21
N PHE A 151 -16.84 -26.16 10.32
CA PHE A 151 -17.07 -24.76 10.71
C PHE A 151 -16.49 -24.44 12.09
N LEU A 152 -16.58 -25.37 13.05
CA LEU A 152 -16.00 -25.17 14.37
C LEU A 152 -14.49 -24.91 14.28
N THR A 153 -13.74 -25.77 13.58
CA THR A 153 -12.30 -25.59 13.41
C THR A 153 -11.97 -24.32 12.61
N CYS A 154 -12.81 -23.91 11.66
CA CYS A 154 -12.64 -22.65 10.94
C CYS A 154 -12.57 -21.44 11.90
N ILE A 155 -13.41 -21.39 12.94
CA ILE A 155 -13.39 -20.32 13.95
C ILE A 155 -12.03 -20.25 14.66
N LEU A 156 -11.48 -21.41 15.07
CA LEU A 156 -10.16 -21.48 15.68
C LEU A 156 -9.07 -20.97 14.75
N VAL A 157 -9.04 -21.44 13.50
CA VAL A 157 -8.03 -21.07 12.51
C VAL A 157 -8.08 -19.57 12.21
N VAL A 158 -9.29 -19.02 12.01
CA VAL A 158 -9.48 -17.59 11.75
C VAL A 158 -8.98 -16.76 12.93
N ILE A 159 -9.34 -17.10 14.17
CA ILE A 159 -8.94 -16.30 15.34
C ILE A 159 -7.43 -16.41 15.62
N VAL A 160 -6.90 -17.64 15.71
CA VAL A 160 -5.54 -17.90 16.19
C VAL A 160 -4.51 -17.71 15.09
N SER A 161 -4.78 -18.21 13.89
CA SER A 161 -3.80 -18.21 12.80
C SER A 161 -3.94 -17.04 11.86
N GLN A 162 -5.12 -16.47 11.64
CA GLN A 162 -5.27 -15.38 10.68
C GLN A 162 -5.34 -14.02 11.37
N LEU A 163 -6.34 -13.79 12.23
CA LEU A 163 -6.62 -12.48 12.82
C LEU A 163 -5.56 -12.06 13.84
N MET A 164 -5.16 -12.93 14.77
CA MET A 164 -4.18 -12.57 15.80
C MET A 164 -2.84 -12.09 15.20
N PRO A 165 -2.19 -12.82 14.26
CA PRO A 165 -0.95 -12.36 13.63
C PRO A 165 -1.11 -11.08 12.80
N GLN A 166 -2.24 -10.90 12.11
CA GLN A 166 -2.53 -9.68 11.36
C GLN A 166 -2.62 -8.44 12.27
N ILE A 167 -3.26 -8.56 13.43
CA ILE A 167 -3.34 -7.47 14.42
C ILE A 167 -1.95 -7.08 14.93
N VAL A 168 -1.12 -8.08 15.25
CA VAL A 168 0.26 -7.83 15.72
C VAL A 168 1.10 -7.19 14.62
N ALA A 169 0.99 -7.69 13.38
CA ALA A 169 1.69 -7.17 12.22
C ALA A 169 1.31 -5.72 11.88
N ALA A 170 0.02 -5.35 12.03
CA ALA A 170 -0.44 -3.99 11.83
C ALA A 170 0.13 -3.02 12.90
N LYS A 171 0.27 -3.48 14.15
CA LYS A 171 0.78 -2.66 15.26
C LYS A 171 2.30 -2.49 15.22
N TYR A 172 3.03 -3.53 14.84
CA TYR A 172 4.49 -3.56 14.89
C TYR A 172 5.11 -4.09 13.58
N PRO A 173 4.82 -3.47 12.42
CA PRO A 173 5.21 -4.01 11.11
C PRO A 173 6.73 -4.16 10.95
N VAL A 174 7.49 -3.15 11.39
CA VAL A 174 8.97 -3.16 11.32
C VAL A 174 9.58 -4.30 12.13
N HIS A 175 9.14 -4.50 13.37
CA HIS A 175 9.64 -5.57 14.23
C HIS A 175 9.26 -6.94 13.69
N PHE A 176 8.02 -7.09 13.21
CA PHE A 176 7.51 -8.33 12.65
C PHE A 176 8.35 -8.75 11.44
N LEU A 177 8.60 -7.85 10.49
CA LEU A 177 9.41 -8.11 9.29
C LEU A 177 10.91 -8.34 9.58
N ASN A 178 11.42 -7.89 10.72
CA ASN A 178 12.83 -8.08 11.08
C ASN A 178 13.13 -9.53 11.50
N MET A 179 12.10 -10.32 11.78
CA MET A 179 12.26 -11.73 12.12
C MET A 179 12.86 -12.52 10.95
N ARG A 180 13.81 -13.41 11.24
CA ARG A 180 14.51 -14.20 10.21
C ARG A 180 13.54 -15.05 9.38
N ILE A 181 12.46 -15.52 10.00
CA ILE A 181 11.45 -16.34 9.35
C ILE A 181 10.67 -15.56 8.28
N MET A 182 10.41 -14.26 8.48
CA MET A 182 9.70 -13.42 7.51
C MET A 182 10.49 -13.27 6.22
N TYR A 183 11.80 -13.03 6.34
CA TYR A 183 12.69 -12.95 5.19
C TYR A 183 12.67 -14.26 4.37
N PHE A 184 12.70 -15.41 5.05
CA PHE A 184 12.60 -16.72 4.38
C PHE A 184 11.24 -16.89 3.67
N PHE A 185 10.13 -16.65 4.36
CA PHE A 185 8.79 -16.83 3.79
C PHE A 185 8.47 -15.86 2.66
N TYR A 186 9.03 -14.64 2.68
CA TYR A 186 8.95 -13.71 1.56
C TYR A 186 9.52 -14.34 0.28
N HIS A 187 10.74 -14.88 0.35
CA HIS A 187 11.38 -15.55 -0.79
C HIS A 187 10.64 -16.81 -1.22
N VAL A 188 10.08 -17.59 -0.29
CA VAL A 188 9.22 -18.74 -0.63
C VAL A 188 7.99 -18.28 -1.43
N CYS A 189 7.33 -17.20 -1.01
CA CYS A 189 6.17 -16.67 -1.73
C CYS A 189 6.54 -16.16 -3.13
N THR A 190 7.65 -15.41 -3.25
CA THR A 190 8.16 -14.95 -4.56
C THR A 190 8.59 -16.13 -5.44
N PHE A 191 9.17 -17.18 -4.87
CA PHE A 191 9.52 -18.40 -5.60
C PHE A 191 8.27 -19.15 -6.12
N ILE A 192 7.22 -19.24 -5.32
CA ILE A 192 5.94 -19.82 -5.75
C ILE A 192 5.35 -19.03 -6.91
N GLU A 193 5.37 -17.71 -6.87
CA GLU A 193 4.94 -16.89 -8.02
C GLU A 193 5.81 -17.16 -9.26
N ALA A 194 7.14 -17.31 -9.09
CA ALA A 194 8.06 -17.60 -10.18
C ALA A 194 7.85 -18.98 -10.85
N THR A 195 7.12 -19.90 -10.21
CA THR A 195 6.68 -21.15 -10.87
C THR A 195 5.68 -20.90 -12.00
N GLY A 196 5.05 -19.73 -12.01
CA GLY A 196 4.13 -19.27 -13.03
C GLY A 196 2.69 -19.76 -12.89
N LEU A 197 2.37 -20.50 -11.83
CA LEU A 197 1.00 -20.99 -11.55
C LEU A 197 -0.05 -19.88 -11.49
N THR A 198 0.35 -18.66 -11.09
CA THR A 198 -0.54 -17.52 -10.93
C THR A 198 -0.54 -16.56 -12.13
N HIS A 199 0.22 -16.81 -13.20
CA HIS A 199 0.30 -15.84 -14.30
C HIS A 199 -1.02 -15.62 -15.04
N ALA A 200 -1.89 -16.63 -15.08
CA ALA A 200 -3.24 -16.49 -15.65
C ALA A 200 -4.07 -15.42 -14.93
N CYS A 201 -3.79 -15.12 -13.67
CA CYS A 201 -4.47 -14.08 -12.91
C CYS A 201 -4.23 -12.68 -13.49
N TRP A 202 -3.06 -12.41 -14.10
CA TRP A 202 -2.80 -11.11 -14.73
C TRP A 202 -3.70 -10.88 -15.95
N VAL A 203 -3.84 -11.91 -16.78
CA VAL A 203 -4.73 -11.87 -17.96
C VAL A 203 -6.19 -11.72 -17.51
N LEU A 204 -6.60 -12.50 -16.50
CA LEU A 204 -7.96 -12.44 -15.98
C LEU A 204 -8.26 -11.10 -15.30
N SER A 205 -7.29 -10.52 -14.58
CA SER A 205 -7.42 -9.19 -13.97
C SER A 205 -7.60 -8.10 -15.03
N TYR A 206 -6.83 -8.15 -16.12
CA TYR A 206 -7.00 -7.23 -17.24
C TYR A 206 -8.37 -7.35 -17.90
N LEU A 207 -8.82 -8.59 -18.15
CA LEU A 207 -10.13 -8.87 -18.73
C LEU A 207 -11.26 -8.35 -17.82
N LEU A 208 -11.16 -8.63 -16.52
CA LEU A 208 -12.15 -8.20 -15.53
C LEU A 208 -12.17 -6.67 -15.40
N GLY A 209 -11.01 -6.02 -15.40
CA GLY A 209 -10.91 -4.56 -15.41
C GLY A 209 -11.59 -3.94 -16.62
N LYS A 210 -11.40 -4.54 -17.80
CA LYS A 210 -12.07 -4.12 -19.03
C LYS A 210 -13.60 -4.31 -18.96
N ILE A 211 -14.07 -5.45 -18.46
CA ILE A 211 -15.51 -5.73 -18.31
C ILE A 211 -16.17 -4.76 -17.32
N ALA A 212 -15.49 -4.48 -16.21
CA ALA A 212 -15.97 -3.57 -15.17
C ALA A 212 -15.84 -2.08 -15.53
N GLY A 213 -15.24 -1.75 -16.69
CA GLY A 213 -15.00 -0.37 -17.10
C GLY A 213 -13.98 0.37 -16.22
N MET A 214 -13.12 -0.36 -15.51
CA MET A 214 -12.07 0.21 -14.68
C MET A 214 -10.90 0.63 -15.58
N ALA A 215 -10.73 1.93 -15.79
CA ALA A 215 -9.57 2.49 -16.48
C ALA A 215 -8.46 2.80 -15.46
N SER A 216 -7.20 2.59 -15.84
CA SER A 216 -6.07 3.05 -15.03
C SER A 216 -6.04 4.59 -15.02
N GLU A 217 -5.48 5.19 -13.96
CA GLU A 217 -5.30 6.65 -13.89
C GLU A 217 -4.58 7.20 -15.12
N GLU A 218 -3.66 6.42 -15.71
CA GLU A 218 -3.00 6.71 -16.98
C GLU A 218 -3.98 6.84 -18.16
N ILE A 219 -4.98 5.96 -18.24
CA ILE A 219 -6.02 6.01 -19.28
C ILE A 219 -6.99 7.18 -19.00
N TYR A 220 -7.32 7.47 -17.74
CA TYR A 220 -8.12 8.65 -17.39
C TYR A 220 -7.39 9.95 -17.71
N PHE A 221 -6.11 10.06 -17.35
CA PHE A 221 -5.26 11.20 -17.68
C PHE A 221 -5.14 11.36 -19.19
N LYS A 222 -4.87 10.27 -19.92
CA LYS A 222 -4.78 10.28 -21.38
C LYS A 222 -6.11 10.61 -22.06
N LYS A 223 -7.24 10.17 -21.49
CA LYS A 223 -8.58 10.51 -21.96
C LYS A 223 -8.88 12.00 -21.73
N THR A 224 -8.59 12.51 -20.54
CA THR A 224 -8.72 13.93 -20.17
C THR A 224 -7.84 14.81 -21.07
N LEU A 225 -6.61 14.37 -21.38
CA LEU A 225 -5.71 15.02 -22.33
C LEU A 225 -6.21 14.91 -23.78
N SER A 226 -6.83 13.80 -24.18
CA SER A 226 -7.36 13.64 -25.54
C SER A 226 -8.61 14.49 -25.80
N GLU A 227 -9.40 14.75 -24.75
CA GLU A 227 -10.54 15.66 -24.72
C GLU A 227 -10.13 17.14 -24.60
N SER A 228 -8.85 17.44 -24.36
CA SER A 228 -8.32 18.80 -24.47
C SER A 228 -8.12 19.19 -25.95
N ASP A 229 -8.56 20.40 -26.32
CA ASP A 229 -8.53 20.93 -27.69
C ASP A 229 -7.13 21.42 -28.13
N ASP A 230 -6.10 21.25 -27.30
CA ASP A 230 -4.74 21.70 -27.59
C ASP A 230 -4.00 20.75 -28.54
N THR A 231 -3.83 21.20 -29.78
CA THR A 231 -3.27 20.42 -30.89
C THR A 231 -1.75 20.16 -30.76
N ASP A 232 -1.03 21.06 -30.07
CA ASP A 232 0.43 20.94 -29.84
C ASP A 232 0.78 19.92 -28.74
N LEU A 233 -0.09 19.76 -27.75
CA LEU A 233 0.11 18.75 -26.69
C LEU A 233 -0.05 17.32 -27.24
N LYS A 234 -0.93 17.14 -28.24
CA LYS A 234 -1.16 15.86 -28.93
C LYS A 234 0.03 15.43 -29.80
N SER A 235 0.75 16.37 -30.41
CA SER A 235 1.91 16.07 -31.26
C SER A 235 3.13 15.68 -30.43
N GLN A 236 3.36 16.35 -29.30
CA GLN A 236 4.50 16.11 -28.40
C GLN A 236 4.41 14.77 -27.63
N ILE A 237 3.21 14.26 -27.36
CA ILE A 237 3.04 12.96 -26.67
C ILE A 237 3.20 11.78 -27.64
N SER A 238 2.96 11.98 -28.94
CA SER A 238 3.09 10.93 -29.96
C SER A 238 4.53 10.45 -30.17
N SER A 239 5.51 11.26 -29.76
CA SER A 239 6.94 10.96 -29.83
C SER A 239 7.50 10.35 -28.53
N ILE A 240 6.70 10.22 -27.47
CA ILE A 240 7.14 9.64 -26.18
C ILE A 240 6.91 8.13 -26.21
N ASP A 241 8.01 7.38 -26.20
CA ASP A 241 8.03 5.92 -26.30
C ASP A 241 7.43 5.23 -25.05
N LYS A 242 6.77 4.09 -25.28
CA LYS A 242 5.77 3.44 -24.41
C LYS A 242 6.32 2.69 -23.18
N SER A 243 7.56 2.92 -22.74
CA SER A 243 8.23 1.96 -21.85
C SER A 243 8.72 2.46 -20.49
N GLN A 244 8.51 3.72 -20.10
CA GLN A 244 9.06 4.21 -18.84
C GLN A 244 8.10 5.07 -18.01
N THR A 245 8.10 4.72 -16.72
CA THR A 245 7.22 5.06 -15.62
C THR A 245 7.08 6.57 -15.42
N THR A 246 5.96 7.00 -14.83
CA THR A 246 5.69 8.38 -14.38
C THR A 246 6.85 9.03 -13.59
N GLU A 247 7.66 8.23 -12.88
CA GLU A 247 8.89 8.67 -12.22
C GLU A 247 9.97 9.17 -13.20
N ASP A 248 10.13 8.56 -14.38
CA ASP A 248 11.11 8.99 -15.37
C ASP A 248 10.68 10.31 -16.04
N MET A 249 9.38 10.52 -16.28
CA MET A 249 8.88 11.82 -16.74
C MET A 249 9.10 12.93 -15.70
N MET A 250 8.86 12.63 -14.42
CA MET A 250 9.07 13.58 -13.33
C MET A 250 10.55 13.86 -13.10
N GLN A 251 11.42 12.84 -13.21
CA GLN A 251 12.88 12.95 -13.18
C GLN A 251 13.43 13.74 -14.36
N ILE A 252 12.89 13.57 -15.57
CA ILE A 252 13.26 14.34 -16.74
C ILE A 252 12.83 15.80 -16.54
N LEU A 253 11.62 16.06 -16.05
CA LEU A 253 11.15 17.42 -15.75
C LEU A 253 12.03 18.10 -14.70
N VAL A 254 12.32 17.40 -13.59
CA VAL A 254 13.20 17.88 -12.53
C VAL A 254 14.62 18.09 -13.04
N LYS A 255 15.18 17.18 -13.84
CA LYS A 255 16.49 17.37 -14.48
C LYS A 255 16.50 18.53 -15.46
N THR A 256 15.44 18.74 -16.23
CA THR A 256 15.40 19.85 -17.20
C THR A 256 15.30 21.18 -16.46
N VAL A 257 14.64 21.22 -15.30
CA VAL A 257 14.57 22.38 -14.40
C VAL A 257 15.91 22.61 -13.66
N ASP A 258 16.55 21.56 -13.14
CA ASP A 258 17.87 21.66 -12.47
C ASP A 258 19.00 22.00 -13.46
N VAL A 259 18.93 21.51 -14.70
CA VAL A 259 19.97 21.72 -15.73
C VAL A 259 20.03 23.18 -16.21
N GLU A 260 18.98 23.98 -16.01
CA GLU A 260 19.04 25.42 -16.36
C GLU A 260 19.55 26.32 -15.23
N ILE A 261 19.74 25.81 -14.02
CA ILE A 261 20.19 26.59 -12.89
C ILE A 261 21.62 26.19 -12.48
N SER A 262 22.57 26.38 -13.40
CA SER A 262 24.01 26.34 -13.09
C SER A 262 24.33 27.28 -11.91
N GLU A 263 25.19 26.88 -10.97
CA GLU A 263 25.61 27.72 -9.83
C GLU A 263 26.12 29.09 -10.28
N GLU A 264 26.73 29.18 -11.46
CA GLU A 264 27.16 30.44 -12.08
C GLU A 264 25.98 31.36 -12.41
N LYS A 265 24.89 30.81 -12.96
CA LYS A 265 23.67 31.56 -13.26
C LYS A 265 22.96 31.97 -11.98
N GLN A 266 22.94 31.12 -10.94
CA GLN A 266 22.41 31.52 -9.63
C GLN A 266 23.21 32.66 -9.01
N THR A 267 24.54 32.60 -9.14
CA THR A 267 25.43 33.60 -8.57
C THR A 267 25.31 34.93 -9.33
N LEU A 268 25.27 34.89 -10.66
CA LEU A 268 25.00 36.07 -11.50
C LEU A 268 23.62 36.65 -11.22
N LEU A 269 22.59 35.81 -11.09
CA LEU A 269 21.25 36.24 -10.75
C LEU A 269 21.23 36.88 -9.35
N ARG A 270 21.87 36.27 -8.34
CA ARG A 270 22.00 36.86 -7.00
C ARG A 270 22.76 38.18 -7.00
N CYS A 271 23.83 38.31 -7.77
CA CYS A 271 24.59 39.56 -7.91
C CYS A 271 23.78 40.66 -8.60
N TYR A 272 23.09 40.33 -9.69
CA TYR A 272 22.20 41.24 -10.40
C TYR A 272 21.03 41.69 -9.53
N LEU A 273 20.40 40.75 -8.81
CA LEU A 273 19.29 41.03 -7.88
C LEU A 273 19.73 41.89 -6.68
N ASN A 274 20.97 41.74 -6.20
CA ASN A 274 21.54 42.61 -5.16
C ASN A 274 21.82 44.04 -5.65
N GLN A 275 22.07 44.22 -6.95
CA GLN A 275 22.40 45.52 -7.55
C GLN A 275 21.17 46.31 -7.99
N HIS A 276 20.02 45.65 -8.19
CA HIS A 276 18.78 46.28 -8.65
C HIS A 276 17.56 46.02 -7.72
N PRO A 277 17.60 46.44 -6.45
CA PRO A 277 16.50 46.26 -5.49
C PRO A 277 15.20 46.99 -5.89
N GLU A 278 15.30 48.01 -6.74
CA GLU A 278 14.20 48.85 -7.19
C GLU A 278 13.15 48.12 -8.06
N HIS A 279 13.55 47.07 -8.76
CA HIS A 279 12.62 46.26 -9.56
C HIS A 279 11.70 45.37 -8.71
N PHE A 280 11.94 45.29 -7.40
CA PHE A 280 11.22 44.43 -6.46
C PHE A 280 10.60 45.20 -5.27
N TYR A 281 10.41 46.53 -5.37
CA TYR A 281 9.68 47.29 -4.34
C TYR A 281 8.26 46.75 -4.05
N SER A 282 7.69 45.94 -4.95
CA SER A 282 6.42 45.22 -4.79
C SER A 282 6.52 43.82 -4.16
N PHE A 283 7.72 43.22 -4.06
CA PHE A 283 7.96 41.89 -3.47
C PHE A 283 9.33 41.85 -2.76
N PRO A 284 9.40 42.28 -1.48
CA PRO A 284 10.67 42.53 -0.78
C PRO A 284 11.36 41.24 -0.23
N SER A 285 11.38 40.14 -0.98
CA SER A 285 11.49 38.80 -0.38
C SER A 285 12.50 37.82 -1.00
N VAL A 286 13.59 38.26 -1.65
CA VAL A 286 14.52 37.31 -2.29
C VAL A 286 15.93 37.28 -1.66
N ILE A 287 16.33 38.21 -0.79
CA ILE A 287 17.71 38.23 -0.26
C ILE A 287 17.80 38.67 1.22
N GLY A 288 18.27 37.78 2.10
CA GLY A 288 18.74 38.07 3.47
C GLY A 288 17.82 37.70 4.65
N ASP A 289 18.37 37.79 5.87
CA ASP A 289 17.81 37.41 7.20
C ASP A 289 16.59 38.23 7.67
N LYS A 290 15.53 38.38 6.86
CA LYS A 290 14.27 39.03 7.30
C LYS A 290 13.10 38.05 7.32
N VAL A 291 12.33 38.12 8.41
CA VAL A 291 11.14 37.30 8.68
C VAL A 291 10.03 37.62 7.67
N TYR A 292 9.45 36.58 7.07
CA TYR A 292 8.41 36.66 6.05
C TYR A 292 7.10 37.25 6.59
N ALA A 293 6.48 38.15 5.82
CA ALA A 293 5.09 38.57 6.05
C ALA A 293 4.16 37.38 5.76
N SER A 294 3.12 37.20 6.57
CA SER A 294 2.18 36.10 6.36
C SER A 294 1.39 36.29 5.05
N PRO A 295 0.92 35.21 4.41
CA PRO A 295 0.07 35.32 3.20
C PRO A 295 -1.14 36.24 3.40
N GLN A 296 -1.68 36.28 4.62
CA GLN A 296 -2.79 37.14 5.02
C GLN A 296 -2.37 38.63 5.05
N GLU A 297 -1.19 38.95 5.58
CA GLU A 297 -0.65 40.31 5.55
C GLU A 297 -0.41 40.81 4.12
N LEU A 298 -0.02 39.92 3.21
CA LEU A 298 0.12 40.23 1.79
C LEU A 298 -1.24 40.49 1.14
N ALA A 299 -2.23 39.63 1.39
CA ALA A 299 -3.60 39.82 0.90
C ALA A 299 -4.20 41.16 1.36
N GLU A 300 -3.95 41.57 2.61
CA GLU A 300 -4.38 42.88 3.13
C GLU A 300 -3.70 44.05 2.44
N ARG A 301 -2.43 43.92 2.02
CA ARG A 301 -1.73 44.97 1.27
C ARG A 301 -2.33 45.16 -0.12
N PHE A 302 -2.72 44.08 -0.82
CA PHE A 302 -3.45 44.19 -2.08
C PHE A 302 -4.78 44.94 -1.90
N ARG A 303 -5.53 44.59 -0.84
CA ARG A 303 -6.79 45.28 -0.49
C ARG A 303 -6.58 46.77 -0.19
N LYS A 304 -5.48 47.15 0.47
CA LYS A 304 -5.13 48.57 0.74
C LYS A 304 -4.86 49.37 -0.53
N ILE A 305 -4.48 48.71 -1.62
CA ILE A 305 -4.21 49.33 -2.93
C ILE A 305 -5.48 49.27 -3.83
N ASN A 306 -6.64 48.86 -3.28
CA ASN A 306 -7.88 48.64 -4.02
C ASN A 306 -7.75 47.60 -5.16
N VAL A 307 -6.87 46.61 -5.00
CA VAL A 307 -6.71 45.49 -5.94
C VAL A 307 -7.14 44.21 -5.22
N GLU A 308 -7.92 43.35 -5.91
CA GLU A 308 -8.29 42.06 -5.36
C GLU A 308 -7.04 41.18 -5.18
N PRO A 309 -6.86 40.56 -4.00
CA PRO A 309 -5.71 39.71 -3.76
C PRO A 309 -5.79 38.45 -4.64
N PRO A 310 -4.67 37.98 -5.19
CA PRO A 310 -4.60 36.71 -5.90
C PRO A 310 -5.19 35.55 -5.09
N THR A 311 -5.84 34.62 -5.79
CA THR A 311 -6.58 33.48 -5.18
C THR A 311 -5.73 32.59 -4.28
N PHE A 312 -4.41 32.53 -4.51
CA PHE A 312 -3.48 31.77 -3.67
C PHE A 312 -3.07 32.47 -2.36
N LEU A 313 -3.41 33.75 -2.21
CA LEU A 313 -3.23 34.52 -0.97
C LEU A 313 -4.53 34.62 -0.14
N LEU A 314 -5.65 34.12 -0.66
CA LEU A 314 -6.90 34.03 0.09
C LEU A 314 -6.77 33.06 1.27
N ASP A 315 -7.63 33.21 2.27
CA ASP A 315 -7.69 32.26 3.39
C ASP A 315 -8.12 30.87 2.87
N ILE A 316 -7.62 29.80 3.50
CA ILE A 316 -7.95 28.41 3.15
C ILE A 316 -9.47 28.16 3.28
N SER A 317 -10.15 28.93 4.13
CA SER A 317 -11.59 28.86 4.34
C SER A 317 -12.41 29.46 3.18
N ASP A 318 -11.76 30.21 2.28
CA ASP A 318 -12.41 30.84 1.14
C ASP A 318 -12.62 29.82 0.00
N PRO A 319 -13.85 29.65 -0.51
CA PRO A 319 -14.14 28.69 -1.59
C PRO A 319 -13.39 28.97 -2.90
N GLN A 320 -12.80 30.16 -3.07
CA GLN A 320 -11.98 30.52 -4.24
C GLN A 320 -10.48 30.35 -4.01
N HIS A 321 -10.05 29.86 -2.84
CA HIS A 321 -8.63 29.65 -2.54
C HIS A 321 -8.02 28.56 -3.42
N ILE A 322 -6.92 28.89 -4.10
CA ILE A 322 -6.13 27.93 -4.87
C ILE A 322 -4.80 27.69 -4.15
N PRO A 323 -4.48 26.44 -3.77
CA PRO A 323 -3.23 26.14 -3.08
C PRO A 323 -1.98 26.60 -3.85
N PRO A 324 -0.95 27.15 -3.17
CA PRO A 324 0.25 27.70 -3.82
C PRO A 324 1.01 26.72 -4.72
N HIS A 325 0.98 25.42 -4.40
CA HIS A 325 1.65 24.39 -5.20
C HIS A 325 0.98 24.18 -6.57
N ILE A 326 -0.34 24.37 -6.67
CA ILE A 326 -1.07 24.29 -7.95
C ILE A 326 -0.69 25.46 -8.85
N VAL A 327 -0.61 26.66 -8.27
CA VAL A 327 -0.17 27.88 -8.99
C VAL A 327 1.28 27.75 -9.46
N ALA A 328 2.16 27.21 -8.62
CA ALA A 328 3.55 26.95 -9.00
C ALA A 328 3.66 25.97 -10.18
N CYS A 329 2.90 24.86 -10.15
CA CYS A 329 2.84 23.92 -11.28
C CYS A 329 2.36 24.61 -12.56
N GLN A 330 1.30 25.42 -12.50
CA GLN A 330 0.78 26.12 -13.67
C GLN A 330 1.78 27.13 -14.25
N LEU A 331 2.51 27.84 -13.40
CA LEU A 331 3.56 28.76 -13.83
C LEU A 331 4.73 28.02 -14.49
N MET A 332 5.14 26.88 -13.96
CA MET A 332 6.20 26.07 -14.57
C MET A 332 5.80 25.59 -15.98
N VAL A 333 4.56 25.18 -16.17
CA VAL A 333 4.03 24.80 -17.50
C VAL A 333 4.08 25.97 -18.47
N LYS A 334 3.61 27.16 -18.07
CA LYS A 334 3.66 28.37 -18.93
C LYS A 334 5.08 28.81 -19.27
N VAL A 335 6.03 28.70 -18.33
CA VAL A 335 7.43 29.03 -18.58
C VAL A 335 8.05 28.07 -19.60
N ALA A 336 7.76 26.78 -19.50
CA ALA A 336 8.21 25.79 -20.48
C ALA A 336 7.67 26.10 -21.89
N GLU A 337 6.39 26.45 -21.99
CA GLU A 337 5.72 26.82 -23.24
C GLU A 337 6.35 28.09 -23.87
N LEU A 338 6.60 29.13 -23.07
CA LEU A 338 7.24 30.36 -23.54
C LEU A 338 8.68 30.13 -24.01
N LYS A 339 9.45 29.29 -23.29
CA LYS A 339 10.82 28.94 -23.71
C LYS A 339 10.83 28.21 -25.04
N TRP A 340 9.86 27.33 -25.26
CA TRP A 340 9.71 26.61 -26.51
C TRP A 340 9.42 27.59 -27.68
N GLN A 341 8.46 28.51 -27.50
CA GLN A 341 8.15 29.54 -28.51
C GLN A 341 9.33 30.47 -28.83
N LEU A 342 10.15 30.80 -27.81
CA LEU A 342 11.37 31.59 -27.99
C LEU A 342 12.44 30.82 -28.79
N ASN A 343 12.68 29.55 -28.47
CA ASN A 343 13.64 28.74 -29.22
C ASN A 343 13.22 28.53 -30.68
N GLU A 344 11.91 28.44 -30.96
CA GLU A 344 11.39 28.30 -32.32
C GLU A 344 11.48 29.60 -33.15
N ARG A 345 11.38 30.77 -32.50
CA ARG A 345 11.57 32.08 -33.18
C ARG A 345 13.04 32.46 -33.40
N TYR A 346 13.97 31.93 -32.61
CA TYR A 346 15.39 32.34 -32.63
C TYR A 346 16.35 31.27 -33.15
N SER A 347 15.85 30.15 -33.69
CA SER A 347 16.68 29.24 -34.48
C SER A 347 17.11 29.92 -35.79
N LEU A 348 18.26 30.59 -35.75
CA LEU A 348 18.98 31.03 -36.95
C LEU A 348 19.25 29.79 -37.84
N PRO A 349 19.08 29.88 -39.17
CA PRO A 349 19.47 28.79 -40.05
C PRO A 349 20.99 28.61 -39.97
N GLU A 350 21.44 27.52 -39.36
CA GLU A 350 22.83 27.10 -39.43
C GLU A 350 23.14 26.65 -40.87
N GLY A 351 23.78 27.53 -41.65
CA GLY A 351 24.37 27.16 -42.94
C GLY A 351 24.34 28.24 -44.03
N VAL A 352 25.18 29.28 -43.86
CA VAL A 352 25.99 29.87 -44.96
C VAL A 352 27.43 29.84 -44.52
#